data_AF-A0A7W9B9X9-F1
#
_entry.id   AF-A0A7W9B9X9-F1
#
_cell.length_a   1.000
_cell.length_b   1.000
_cell.length_c   1.000
_cell.angle_alpha   90.00
_cell.angle_beta   90.00
_cell.angle_gamma   90.00
#
_symmetry.space_group_name_H-M   'P 1'
#
loop_
_entity.id
_entity.type
_entity.pdbx_description
1 polymer ?
#
loop_
_entity_poly.entity_id
_entity_poly.type
_entity_poly.pdbx_seq_one_letter_code
_entity_poly.pdbx_strand_id
1 'polypeptide(L)'
;MTVPVVIAGAGPFRFVIDTGAERTVISRELADQLGLPRGREIRVTALTGTSIVGTVIIPSISVSTLGGQRIEAPAFLAKDIGASGLLGVDALQGHRVRIDLDQGVMSVSAAKKRSGRVRRDPDEVVVRAKSRFGQLVVTDANVDGVRVRVVLDTGTPVSIGNEALRRRLPRGGRISGSMQLISVTGETLVTPYGAAAAMQLGPMSIRNLPIAFAEVTPFQIFGLDTKPAMLLGMDALRLFRRVDIDFANRELRMLVPEGTAKGRNAG
;
A
#
# COMPACT_ATOMS: atom_id res chain seq x y z
N MET A 1 7.98 -3.11 -6.81
CA MET A 1 9.27 -2.80 -6.17
C MET A 1 9.40 -3.69 -4.95
N THR A 2 10.60 -4.07 -4.54
CA THR A 2 10.82 -5.04 -3.46
C THR A 2 11.95 -4.58 -2.55
N VAL A 3 12.00 -5.11 -1.33
CA VAL A 3 13.09 -4.92 -0.38
C VAL A 3 13.78 -6.25 -0.04
N PRO A 4 15.09 -6.23 0.26
CA PRO A 4 15.81 -7.41 0.72
C PRO A 4 15.41 -7.77 2.16
N VAL A 5 15.09 -9.04 2.38
CA VAL A 5 14.66 -9.57 3.68
C VAL A 5 15.44 -10.83 4.01
N VAL A 6 15.98 -10.91 5.22
CA VAL A 6 16.64 -12.09 5.77
C VAL A 6 15.64 -12.84 6.63
N ILE A 7 15.47 -14.14 6.36
CA ILE A 7 14.56 -15.04 7.08
C ILE A 7 15.38 -16.15 7.72
N ALA A 8 15.30 -16.30 9.04
CA ALA A 8 16.04 -17.30 9.79
C ALA A 8 17.56 -17.28 9.51
N GLY A 9 18.13 -16.10 9.25
CA GLY A 9 19.54 -15.93 8.87
C GLY A 9 19.88 -16.21 7.41
N ALA A 10 18.93 -16.71 6.61
CA ALA A 10 19.09 -16.94 5.17
C ALA A 10 18.56 -15.76 4.33
N GLY A 11 19.16 -15.55 3.15
CA GLY A 11 18.73 -14.51 2.20
C GLY A 11 19.90 -13.63 1.72
N PRO A 12 19.62 -12.42 1.20
CA PRO A 12 18.32 -11.75 1.21
C PRO A 12 17.33 -12.28 0.16
N PHE A 13 16.06 -12.38 0.54
CA PHE A 13 14.91 -12.66 -0.33
C PHE A 13 14.16 -11.37 -0.68
N ARG A 14 13.45 -11.37 -1.81
CA ARG A 14 12.72 -10.17 -2.27
C ARG A 14 11.30 -10.19 -1.74
N PHE A 15 10.97 -9.23 -0.87
CA PHE A 15 9.60 -9.02 -0.39
C PHE A 15 9.03 -7.73 -0.94
N VAL A 16 7.74 -7.73 -1.27
CA VAL A 16 7.00 -6.50 -1.54
C VAL A 16 6.65 -5.84 -0.21
N ILE A 17 6.73 -4.51 -0.13
CA ILE A 17 6.15 -3.78 1.00
C ILE A 17 4.67 -3.59 0.69
N ASP A 18 3.80 -4.04 1.59
CA ASP A 18 2.35 -3.90 1.46
C ASP A 18 1.81 -3.12 2.66
N THR A 19 1.61 -1.80 2.46
CA THR A 19 1.02 -0.94 3.49
C THR A 19 -0.48 -1.15 3.68
N GLY A 20 -1.14 -1.91 2.79
CA GLY A 20 -2.54 -2.32 2.90
C GLY A 20 -2.73 -3.59 3.74
N ALA A 21 -1.72 -4.46 3.81
CA ALA A 21 -1.76 -5.70 4.57
C ALA A 21 -1.48 -5.51 6.07
N GLU A 22 -2.30 -6.16 6.92
CA GLU A 22 -2.07 -6.19 8.37
C GLU A 22 -0.88 -7.06 8.77
N ARG A 23 -0.69 -8.17 8.05
CA ARG A 23 0.23 -9.25 8.38
C ARG A 23 1.28 -9.42 7.31
N THR A 24 2.49 -9.79 7.74
CA THR A 24 3.54 -10.28 6.85
C THR A 24 3.19 -11.67 6.33
N VAL A 25 3.40 -11.88 5.04
CA VAL A 25 3.11 -13.11 4.28
C VAL A 25 4.42 -13.65 3.72
N ILE A 26 4.54 -14.97 3.63
CA ILE A 26 5.65 -15.65 2.95
C ILE A 26 5.12 -16.56 1.85
N SER A 27 5.91 -16.80 0.80
CA SER A 27 5.56 -17.81 -0.18
C SER A 27 5.75 -19.22 0.40
N ARG A 28 4.89 -20.16 0.01
CA ARG A 28 5.01 -21.58 0.41
C ARG A 28 6.33 -22.17 -0.06
N GLU A 29 6.74 -21.81 -1.27
CA GLU A 29 7.99 -22.25 -1.88
C GLU A 29 9.21 -21.82 -1.05
N LEU A 30 9.22 -20.58 -0.55
CA LEU A 30 10.31 -20.11 0.31
C LEU A 30 10.25 -20.75 1.70
N ALA A 31 9.04 -20.92 2.25
CA ALA A 31 8.88 -21.58 3.54
C ALA A 31 9.35 -23.04 3.51
N ASP A 32 9.02 -23.77 2.44
CA ASP A 32 9.44 -25.15 2.22
C ASP A 32 10.96 -25.22 1.97
N GLN A 33 11.52 -24.30 1.17
CA GLN A 33 12.96 -24.19 0.94
C GLN A 33 13.75 -24.02 2.24
N LEU A 34 13.22 -23.23 3.18
CA LEU A 34 13.86 -22.96 4.47
C LEU A 34 13.48 -23.98 5.56
N GLY A 35 12.62 -24.96 5.26
CA GLY A 35 12.16 -25.95 6.24
C GLY A 35 11.42 -25.32 7.43
N LEU A 36 10.67 -24.24 7.21
CA LEU A 36 9.99 -23.53 8.29
C LEU A 36 8.90 -24.40 8.94
N PRO A 37 8.80 -24.44 10.28
CA PRO A 37 7.77 -25.21 10.95
C PRO A 37 6.37 -24.72 10.58
N ARG A 38 5.43 -25.65 10.36
CA ARG A 38 4.02 -25.31 10.17
C ARG A 38 3.44 -24.69 11.44
N GLY A 39 2.67 -23.63 11.26
CA GLY A 39 1.87 -23.00 12.31
C GLY A 39 0.41 -23.43 12.24
N ARG A 40 -0.48 -22.64 12.85
CA ARG A 40 -1.93 -22.89 12.79
C ARG A 40 -2.54 -22.42 11.48
N GLU A 41 -3.77 -22.84 11.22
CA GLU A 41 -4.59 -22.21 10.20
C GLU A 41 -5.23 -20.93 10.74
N ILE A 42 -5.29 -19.89 9.92
CA ILE A 42 -5.94 -18.63 10.26
C ILE A 42 -6.88 -18.19 9.14
N ARG A 43 -7.89 -17.40 9.49
CA ARG A 43 -8.72 -16.71 8.50
C ARG A 43 -8.00 -15.44 8.04
N VAL A 44 -7.70 -15.35 6.74
CA VAL A 44 -7.10 -14.19 6.10
C VAL A 44 -8.14 -13.47 5.27
N THR A 45 -8.16 -12.14 5.34
CA THR A 45 -8.93 -11.29 4.43
C THR A 45 -8.00 -10.80 3.32
N ALA A 46 -8.35 -11.10 2.09
CA ALA A 46 -7.63 -10.69 0.89
C ALA A 46 -8.53 -9.77 0.04
N LEU A 47 -8.09 -9.43 -1.18
CA LEU A 47 -8.81 -8.50 -2.06
C LEU A 47 -10.21 -9.00 -2.42
N THR A 48 -10.33 -10.30 -2.74
CA THR A 48 -11.51 -10.96 -3.31
C THR A 48 -12.42 -11.61 -2.28
N GLY A 49 -11.97 -11.76 -1.04
CA GLY A 49 -12.73 -12.48 -0.03
C GLY A 49 -11.90 -12.89 1.18
N THR A 50 -12.45 -13.81 1.96
CA THR A 50 -11.78 -14.40 3.12
C THR A 50 -11.52 -15.88 2.90
N SER A 51 -10.33 -16.36 3.26
CA SER A 51 -9.94 -17.76 3.15
C SER A 51 -9.29 -18.26 4.44
N ILE A 52 -9.38 -19.57 4.68
CA ILE A 52 -8.59 -20.24 5.73
C ILE A 52 -7.27 -20.66 5.11
N VAL A 53 -6.16 -20.26 5.72
CA VAL A 53 -4.82 -20.43 5.17
C VAL A 53 -3.88 -20.95 6.26
N GLY A 54 -3.07 -21.95 5.90
CA GLY A 54 -1.99 -22.42 6.75
C GLY A 54 -0.91 -21.37 6.94
N THR A 55 -0.36 -21.31 8.15
CA THR A 55 0.76 -20.43 8.47
C THR A 55 2.05 -21.22 8.66
N VAL A 56 3.17 -20.51 8.70
CA VAL A 56 4.47 -21.03 9.11
C VAL A 56 5.08 -20.13 10.18
N ILE A 57 5.90 -20.72 11.04
CA ILE A 57 6.64 -20.02 12.07
C ILE A 57 7.96 -19.53 11.47
N ILE A 58 8.15 -18.21 11.42
CA ILE A 58 9.41 -17.57 11.04
C ILE A 58 10.15 -17.23 12.34
N PRO A 59 11.27 -17.92 12.65
CA PRO A 59 12.02 -17.69 13.91
C PRO A 59 12.59 -16.28 14.01
N SER A 60 13.06 -15.74 12.89
CA SER A 60 13.54 -14.37 12.80
C SER A 60 13.30 -13.82 11.39
N ILE A 61 12.77 -12.60 11.32
CA ILE A 61 12.69 -11.80 10.09
C ILE A 61 13.47 -10.50 10.28
N SER A 62 14.26 -10.11 9.27
CA SER A 62 15.04 -8.88 9.28
C SER A 62 14.98 -8.17 7.93
N VAL A 63 14.83 -6.84 7.94
CA VAL A 63 14.73 -5.95 6.78
C VAL A 63 15.61 -4.73 7.04
N SER A 64 16.58 -4.46 6.16
CA SER A 64 17.54 -3.36 6.38
C SER A 64 18.22 -3.50 7.75
N THR A 65 18.23 -2.45 8.58
CA THR A 65 18.78 -2.47 9.94
C THR A 65 17.79 -2.96 11.00
N LEU A 66 16.62 -3.45 10.59
CA LEU A 66 15.51 -3.84 11.47
C LEU A 66 15.43 -5.35 11.49
N GLY A 67 15.20 -5.99 12.64
CA GLY A 67 15.02 -7.44 12.61
C GLY A 67 15.04 -8.17 13.93
N GLY A 68 15.08 -9.50 13.81
CA GLY A 68 15.16 -10.44 14.92
C GLY A 68 13.82 -10.84 15.54
N GLN A 69 12.70 -10.44 14.94
CA GLN A 69 11.39 -10.74 15.48
C GLN A 69 10.90 -12.11 14.99
N ARG A 70 10.34 -12.90 15.91
CA ARG A 70 9.60 -14.12 15.58
C ARG A 70 8.19 -13.76 15.16
N ILE A 71 7.74 -14.27 14.03
CA ILE A 71 6.36 -14.09 13.54
C ILE A 71 5.75 -15.43 13.09
N GLU A 72 4.44 -15.50 13.09
CA GLU A 72 3.67 -16.56 12.42
C GLU A 72 3.02 -15.94 11.19
N ALA A 73 3.43 -16.39 9.99
CA ALA A 73 3.06 -15.77 8.72
C ALA A 73 2.20 -16.73 7.89
N PRO A 74 1.04 -16.28 7.37
CA PRO A 74 0.29 -17.07 6.38
C PRO A 74 1.12 -17.30 5.12
N ALA A 75 0.96 -18.49 4.52
CA ALA A 75 1.73 -18.93 3.38
C ALA A 75 0.86 -19.10 2.12
N PHE A 76 1.18 -18.33 1.08
CA PHE A 76 0.50 -18.37 -0.23
C PHE A 76 1.48 -18.77 -1.34
N LEU A 77 1.00 -19.00 -2.57
CA LEU A 77 1.89 -19.35 -3.68
C LEU A 77 2.67 -18.12 -4.14
N ALA A 78 3.96 -18.28 -4.43
CA ALA A 78 4.82 -17.19 -4.88
C ALA A 78 4.27 -16.50 -6.14
N LYS A 79 3.66 -17.27 -7.05
CA LYS A 79 3.06 -16.76 -8.29
C LYS A 79 1.88 -15.82 -8.05
N ASP A 80 1.12 -16.03 -6.97
CA ASP A 80 -0.08 -15.23 -6.64
C ASP A 80 0.31 -13.98 -5.84
N ILE A 81 1.43 -14.04 -5.10
CA ILE A 81 2.05 -12.89 -4.44
C ILE A 81 2.80 -12.00 -5.44
N GLY A 82 3.47 -12.60 -6.42
CA GLY A 82 4.43 -11.93 -7.31
C GLY A 82 5.82 -11.69 -6.69
N ALA A 83 6.10 -12.30 -5.52
CA ALA A 83 7.37 -12.18 -4.80
C ALA A 83 7.57 -13.35 -3.81
N SER A 84 8.70 -13.39 -3.12
CA SER A 84 8.97 -14.38 -2.07
C SER A 84 8.14 -14.14 -0.79
N GLY A 85 7.52 -12.97 -0.67
CA GLY A 85 6.64 -12.61 0.43
C GLY A 85 6.20 -11.14 0.39
N LEU A 86 5.35 -10.76 1.33
CA LEU A 86 4.83 -9.41 1.54
C LEU A 86 5.13 -8.98 2.96
N LEU A 87 5.69 -7.79 3.15
CA LEU A 87 5.83 -7.17 4.47
C LEU A 87 4.59 -6.33 4.75
N GLY A 88 3.79 -6.79 5.71
CA GLY A 88 2.62 -6.06 6.20
C GLY A 88 2.98 -5.04 7.26
N VAL A 89 1.97 -4.31 7.73
CA VAL A 89 2.17 -3.26 8.76
C VAL A 89 2.67 -3.81 10.09
N ASP A 90 2.46 -5.10 10.41
CA ASP A 90 3.05 -5.75 11.59
C ASP A 90 4.57 -5.63 11.66
N ALA A 91 5.26 -5.72 10.51
CA ALA A 91 6.70 -5.52 10.39
C ALA A 91 7.11 -4.04 10.22
N LEU A 92 6.16 -3.16 9.86
CA LEU A 92 6.43 -1.74 9.56
C LEU A 92 6.06 -0.79 10.71
N GLN A 93 5.37 -1.26 11.75
CA GLN A 93 5.02 -0.44 12.91
C GLN A 93 6.27 0.15 13.59
N GLY A 94 6.26 1.46 13.86
CA GLY A 94 7.43 2.16 14.41
C GLY A 94 8.49 2.52 13.37
N HIS A 95 8.24 2.24 12.09
CA HIS A 95 9.19 2.48 11.00
C HIS A 95 8.63 3.47 9.99
N ARG A 96 9.52 3.89 9.10
CA ARG A 96 9.23 4.66 7.90
C ARG A 96 9.67 3.86 6.69
N VAL A 97 8.77 3.74 5.73
CA VAL A 97 9.05 3.22 4.39
C VAL A 97 9.39 4.39 3.48
N ARG A 98 10.53 4.31 2.80
CA ARG A 98 10.91 5.24 1.74
C ARG A 98 10.83 4.52 0.41
N ILE A 99 10.13 5.13 -0.53
CA ILE A 99 10.08 4.76 -1.93
C ILE A 99 10.81 5.86 -2.69
N ASP A 100 11.99 5.55 -3.22
CA ASP A 100 12.75 6.41 -4.10
C ASP A 100 12.48 5.96 -5.54
N LEU A 101 11.68 6.74 -6.27
CA LEU A 101 11.21 6.38 -7.60
C LEU A 101 12.23 6.73 -8.66
N ASP A 102 13.05 7.76 -8.42
CA ASP A 102 14.18 8.11 -9.30
C ASP A 102 15.22 6.97 -9.32
N GLN A 103 15.50 6.38 -8.15
CA GLN A 103 16.44 5.27 -8.03
C GLN A 103 15.79 3.90 -8.20
N GLY A 104 14.47 3.80 -8.17
CA GLY A 104 13.76 2.52 -8.22
C GLY A 104 13.95 1.66 -6.95
N VAL A 105 14.27 2.28 -5.81
CA VAL A 105 14.60 1.59 -4.56
C VAL A 105 13.54 1.82 -3.49
N MET A 106 13.21 0.78 -2.72
CA MET A 106 12.47 0.89 -1.47
C MET A 106 13.39 0.61 -0.29
N SER A 107 13.21 1.30 0.83
CA SER A 107 13.94 1.06 2.06
C SER A 107 13.05 1.24 3.29
N VAL A 108 13.40 0.54 4.37
CA VAL A 108 12.73 0.65 5.67
C VAL A 108 13.76 1.16 6.69
N SER A 109 13.34 2.13 7.49
CA SER A 109 14.18 2.75 8.54
C SER A 109 13.38 2.99 9.80
N ALA A 110 14.03 2.95 10.97
CA ALA A 110 13.39 3.32 12.23
C ALA A 110 12.87 4.77 12.19
N ALA A 111 11.64 4.97 12.67
CA ALA A 111 11.04 6.29 12.78
C ALA A 111 10.98 6.71 14.25
N LYS A 112 11.64 7.82 14.59
CA LYS A 112 11.50 8.45 15.91
C LYS A 112 10.21 9.27 15.93
N LYS A 113 9.40 9.14 16.98
CA LYS A 113 8.27 10.06 17.22
C LYS A 113 8.84 11.47 17.37
N ARG A 114 8.40 12.40 16.51
CA ARG A 114 8.97 13.75 16.48
C ARG A 114 8.40 14.60 17.62
N SER A 115 9.28 15.11 18.48
CA SER A 115 8.97 16.18 19.44
C SER A 115 9.31 17.55 18.83
N GLY A 116 8.52 18.03 17.87
CA GLY A 116 8.65 19.41 17.35
C GLY A 116 8.45 19.60 15.84
N ARG A 117 8.51 20.86 15.41
CA ARG A 117 8.37 21.30 14.01
C ARG A 117 9.65 20.99 13.25
N VAL A 118 9.66 19.93 12.45
CA VAL A 118 10.83 19.60 11.61
C VAL A 118 10.86 20.48 10.37
N ARG A 119 12.08 20.92 10.02
CA ARG A 119 12.42 21.68 8.82
C ARG A 119 11.90 20.94 7.59
N ARG A 120 11.01 21.59 6.83
CA ARG A 120 10.45 21.08 5.58
C ARG A 120 11.37 21.47 4.45
N ASP A 121 11.63 20.54 3.54
CA ASP A 121 12.13 20.93 2.22
C ASP A 121 11.06 21.82 1.56
N PRO A 122 11.40 22.96 0.91
CA PRO A 122 10.42 23.78 0.20
C PRO A 122 9.48 22.98 -0.72
N ASP A 123 9.99 21.89 -1.31
CA ASP A 123 9.25 21.03 -2.25
C ASP A 123 8.64 19.78 -1.59
N GLU A 124 8.78 19.61 -0.28
CA GLU A 124 8.19 18.49 0.47
C GLU A 124 6.73 18.78 0.83
N VAL A 125 5.83 17.94 0.32
CA VAL A 125 4.43 17.95 0.73
C VAL A 125 4.19 16.93 1.81
N VAL A 126 3.56 17.35 2.91
CA VAL A 126 3.20 16.48 4.04
C VAL A 126 1.69 16.38 4.17
N VAL A 127 1.19 15.15 4.13
CA VAL A 127 -0.23 14.81 4.34
C VAL A 127 -0.35 13.99 5.61
N ARG A 128 -1.24 14.41 6.52
CA ARG A 128 -1.53 13.67 7.75
C ARG A 128 -2.58 12.60 7.47
N ALA A 129 -2.36 11.41 8.03
CA ALA A 129 -3.29 10.29 7.98
C ALA A 129 -3.77 9.92 9.38
N LYS A 130 -4.88 9.18 9.43
CA LYS A 130 -5.31 8.44 10.63
C LYS A 130 -4.81 7.01 10.51
N SER A 131 -4.41 6.40 11.61
CA SER A 131 -4.12 4.97 11.63
C SER A 131 -5.40 4.19 11.94
N ARG A 132 -5.68 3.16 11.16
CA ARG A 132 -6.77 2.20 11.39
C ARG A 132 -6.25 0.81 11.07
N PHE A 133 -6.31 -0.09 12.05
CA PHE A 133 -5.71 -1.44 12.00
C PHE A 133 -4.18 -1.46 11.71
N GLY A 134 -3.51 -0.30 11.83
CA GLY A 134 -2.09 -0.12 11.51
C GLY A 134 -1.87 0.58 10.17
N GLN A 135 -2.78 0.42 9.20
CA GLN A 135 -2.74 1.10 7.91
C GLN A 135 -3.06 2.59 8.03
N LEU A 136 -2.61 3.37 7.05
CA LEU A 136 -2.82 4.82 7.00
C LEU A 136 -4.00 5.18 6.10
N VAL A 137 -4.93 5.94 6.67
CA VAL A 137 -6.14 6.44 6.00
C VAL A 137 -6.09 7.97 5.95
N VAL A 138 -6.01 8.53 4.74
CA VAL A 138 -6.12 9.97 4.50
C VAL A 138 -7.58 10.34 4.29
N THR A 139 -8.04 11.35 5.04
CA THR A 139 -9.41 11.88 4.93
C THR A 139 -9.49 13.24 4.26
N ASP A 140 -8.35 13.91 4.09
CA ASP A 140 -8.23 15.17 3.37
C ASP A 140 -7.90 14.89 1.90
N ALA A 141 -8.92 14.41 1.17
CA ALA A 141 -8.80 14.05 -0.23
C ALA A 141 -10.13 14.21 -0.98
N ASN A 142 -10.05 14.52 -2.27
CA ASN A 142 -11.19 14.49 -3.18
C ASN A 142 -10.78 13.98 -4.57
N VAL A 143 -11.72 13.40 -5.31
CA VAL A 143 -11.54 12.95 -6.70
C VAL A 143 -12.66 13.56 -7.51
N ASP A 144 -12.33 14.39 -8.50
CA ASP A 144 -13.27 15.15 -9.31
C ASP A 144 -14.36 15.86 -8.46
N GLY A 145 -13.95 16.46 -7.34
CA GLY A 145 -14.84 17.17 -6.40
C GLY A 145 -15.56 16.27 -5.38
N VAL A 146 -15.48 14.95 -5.52
CA VAL A 146 -16.07 13.98 -4.58
C VAL A 146 -15.11 13.75 -3.42
N ARG A 147 -15.50 14.11 -2.20
CA ARG A 147 -14.71 13.77 -0.99
C ARG A 147 -14.55 12.26 -0.87
N VAL A 148 -13.32 11.80 -0.71
CA VAL A 148 -12.96 10.37 -0.67
C VAL A 148 -12.13 10.06 0.57
N ARG A 149 -12.27 8.84 1.11
CA ARG A 149 -11.33 8.30 2.10
C ARG A 149 -10.32 7.41 1.39
N VAL A 150 -9.04 7.68 1.60
CA VAL A 150 -7.96 7.05 0.86
C VAL A 150 -7.15 6.18 1.80
N VAL A 151 -7.10 4.87 1.54
CA VAL A 151 -6.18 3.95 2.22
C VAL A 151 -4.92 3.86 1.38
N LEU A 152 -3.76 4.01 2.01
CA LEU A 152 -2.46 3.93 1.34
C LEU A 152 -2.07 2.46 1.18
N ASP A 153 -1.89 2.01 -0.05
CA ASP A 153 -1.68 0.61 -0.37
C ASP A 153 -0.55 0.43 -1.40
N THR A 154 0.67 0.15 -0.92
CA THR A 154 1.81 -0.15 -1.79
C THR A 154 1.82 -1.59 -2.32
N GLY A 155 0.89 -2.44 -1.85
CA GLY A 155 0.77 -3.84 -2.25
C GLY A 155 0.07 -4.03 -3.59
N THR A 156 -0.72 -3.03 -4.03
CA THR A 156 -1.40 -3.07 -5.33
C THR A 156 -0.68 -2.22 -6.40
N PRO A 157 -0.54 -2.73 -7.64
CA PRO A 157 0.02 -1.95 -8.74
C PRO A 157 -0.92 -0.83 -9.21
N VAL A 158 -2.23 -0.96 -9.00
CA VAL A 158 -3.27 -0.04 -9.51
C VAL A 158 -4.14 0.48 -8.37
N SER A 159 -4.54 1.74 -8.46
CA SER A 159 -5.48 2.38 -7.53
C SER A 159 -6.90 1.86 -7.75
N ILE A 160 -7.59 1.51 -6.66
CA ILE A 160 -8.92 0.91 -6.70
C ILE A 160 -9.92 1.86 -6.02
N GLY A 161 -10.94 2.30 -6.75
CA GLY A 161 -12.09 3.02 -6.20
C GLY A 161 -13.26 2.08 -5.96
N ASN A 162 -14.06 2.33 -4.93
CA ASN A 162 -15.30 1.58 -4.73
C ASN A 162 -16.44 2.06 -5.63
N GLU A 163 -17.53 1.29 -5.68
CA GLU A 163 -18.72 1.61 -6.45
C GLU A 163 -19.40 2.89 -5.95
N ALA A 164 -19.35 3.15 -4.64
CA ALA A 164 -19.87 4.39 -4.06
C ALA A 164 -19.15 5.64 -4.60
N LEU A 165 -17.83 5.56 -4.86
CA LEU A 165 -17.07 6.60 -5.55
C LEU A 165 -17.48 6.65 -7.02
N ARG A 166 -17.47 5.52 -7.74
CA ARG A 166 -17.78 5.45 -9.19
C ARG A 166 -19.10 6.15 -9.52
N ARG A 167 -20.16 5.89 -8.75
CA ARG A 167 -21.50 6.46 -8.97
C ARG A 167 -21.55 7.98 -8.82
N ARG A 168 -20.61 8.57 -8.10
CA ARG A 168 -20.54 10.03 -7.87
C ARG A 168 -19.57 10.73 -8.80
N LEU A 169 -18.70 9.99 -9.48
CA LEU A 169 -17.76 10.59 -10.43
C LEU A 169 -18.47 11.03 -11.71
N PRO A 170 -18.05 12.15 -12.31
CA PRO A 170 -18.53 12.55 -13.63
C PRO A 170 -18.34 11.43 -14.65
N ARG A 171 -19.39 11.12 -15.42
CA ARG A 171 -19.41 10.02 -16.42
C ARG A 171 -18.93 8.68 -15.85
N GLY A 172 -19.13 8.44 -14.54
CA GLY A 172 -18.76 7.20 -13.88
C GLY A 172 -17.27 6.88 -13.90
N GLY A 173 -16.38 7.89 -13.98
CA GLY A 173 -14.93 7.69 -14.01
C GLY A 173 -14.35 7.34 -15.37
N ARG A 174 -14.99 7.79 -16.47
CA ARG A 174 -14.49 7.69 -17.85
C ARG A 174 -13.96 6.29 -18.22
N ILE A 175 -14.77 5.27 -17.94
CA ILE A 175 -14.43 3.87 -18.18
C ILE A 175 -13.97 3.68 -19.63
N SER A 176 -12.79 3.09 -19.80
CA SER A 176 -12.14 2.84 -21.09
C SER A 176 -11.85 1.36 -21.34
N GLY A 177 -12.18 0.49 -20.38
CA GLY A 177 -12.00 -0.95 -20.52
C GLY A 177 -12.24 -1.69 -19.21
N SER A 178 -11.66 -2.87 -19.12
CA SER A 178 -11.59 -3.66 -17.89
C SER A 178 -10.16 -4.15 -17.66
N MET A 179 -9.86 -4.52 -16.43
CA MET A 179 -8.60 -5.17 -16.07
C MET A 179 -8.85 -6.31 -15.10
N GLN A 180 -7.93 -7.28 -15.09
CA GLN A 180 -7.92 -8.37 -14.13
C GLN A 180 -6.98 -8.04 -12.97
N LEU A 181 -7.48 -8.16 -11.75
CA LEU A 181 -6.71 -8.10 -10.51
C LEU A 181 -6.55 -9.53 -9.97
N ILE A 182 -5.39 -9.85 -9.40
CA ILE A 182 -5.11 -11.14 -8.79
C ILE A 182 -4.91 -10.91 -7.29
N SER A 183 -5.65 -11.66 -6.48
CA SER A 183 -5.51 -11.69 -5.03
C SER A 183 -4.37 -12.61 -4.62
N VAL A 184 -3.81 -12.42 -3.42
CA VAL A 184 -2.82 -13.35 -2.83
C VAL A 184 -3.36 -14.78 -2.67
N THR A 185 -4.68 -14.95 -2.69
CA THR A 185 -5.37 -16.26 -2.70
C THR A 185 -5.34 -16.96 -4.07
N GLY A 186 -4.88 -16.28 -5.12
CA GLY A 186 -4.94 -16.75 -6.51
C GLY A 186 -6.27 -16.47 -7.22
N GLU A 187 -7.30 -16.01 -6.48
CA GLU A 187 -8.57 -15.60 -7.06
C GLU A 187 -8.41 -14.32 -7.89
N THR A 188 -9.15 -14.25 -9.00
CA THR A 188 -9.07 -13.11 -9.91
C THR A 188 -10.37 -12.31 -9.92
N LEU A 189 -10.25 -10.99 -10.06
CA LEU A 189 -11.36 -10.06 -10.17
C LEU A 189 -11.24 -9.25 -11.46
N VAL A 190 -12.23 -9.34 -12.33
CA VAL A 190 -12.33 -8.47 -13.51
C VAL A 190 -13.13 -7.23 -13.15
N THR A 191 -12.54 -6.05 -13.33
CA THR A 191 -13.10 -4.77 -12.87
C THR A 191 -13.06 -3.73 -13.99
N PRO A 192 -14.09 -2.86 -14.11
CA PRO A 192 -14.04 -1.69 -14.98
C PRO A 192 -12.83 -0.81 -14.67
N TYR A 193 -12.13 -0.40 -15.71
CA TYR A 193 -10.94 0.44 -15.61
C TYR A 193 -11.16 1.74 -16.39
N GLY A 194 -10.81 2.85 -15.75
CA GLY A 194 -10.97 4.19 -16.30
C GLY A 194 -10.03 5.18 -15.64
N ALA A 195 -10.44 6.45 -15.59
CA ALA A 195 -9.66 7.51 -14.98
C ALA A 195 -10.52 8.64 -14.43
N ALA A 196 -10.08 9.23 -13.33
CA ALA A 196 -10.56 10.53 -12.86
C ALA A 196 -9.75 11.67 -13.48
N ALA A 197 -10.38 12.83 -13.69
CA ALA A 197 -9.69 13.98 -14.26
C ALA A 197 -8.62 14.53 -13.30
N ALA A 198 -8.96 14.62 -12.02
CA ALA A 198 -8.03 15.01 -10.96
C ALA A 198 -8.38 14.38 -9.60
N MET A 199 -7.34 14.05 -8.84
CA MET A 199 -7.40 13.76 -7.42
C MET A 199 -6.63 14.83 -6.66
N GLN A 200 -7.24 15.36 -5.62
CA GLN A 200 -6.57 16.17 -4.61
C GLN A 200 -6.26 15.29 -3.39
N LEU A 201 -5.00 15.27 -2.94
CA LEU A 201 -4.54 14.58 -1.73
C LEU A 201 -3.77 15.58 -0.87
N GLY A 202 -4.39 16.05 0.21
CA GLY A 202 -3.91 17.23 0.95
C GLY A 202 -3.69 18.42 -0.01
N PRO A 203 -2.51 19.06 -0.05
CA PRO A 203 -2.28 20.20 -0.92
C PRO A 203 -1.76 19.80 -2.33
N MET A 204 -1.74 18.51 -2.68
CA MET A 204 -1.31 18.04 -4.00
C MET A 204 -2.45 17.67 -4.93
N SER A 205 -2.22 17.89 -6.22
CA SER A 205 -3.13 17.49 -7.30
C SER A 205 -2.44 16.46 -8.21
N ILE A 206 -3.11 15.33 -8.42
CA ILE A 206 -2.76 14.30 -9.40
C ILE A 206 -3.77 14.41 -10.54
N ARG A 207 -3.30 14.59 -11.77
CA ARG A 207 -4.18 14.64 -12.96
C ARG A 207 -4.23 13.28 -13.65
N ASN A 208 -5.36 13.00 -14.30
CA ASN A 208 -5.59 11.77 -15.06
C ASN A 208 -5.26 10.51 -14.23
N LEU A 209 -5.77 10.46 -13.00
CA LEU A 209 -5.54 9.34 -12.10
C LEU A 209 -6.23 8.09 -12.67
N PRO A 210 -5.49 7.02 -13.00
CA PRO A 210 -6.10 5.75 -13.39
C PRO A 210 -6.79 5.10 -12.19
N ILE A 211 -7.96 4.51 -12.41
CA ILE A 211 -8.75 3.89 -11.34
C ILE A 211 -9.43 2.62 -11.86
N ALA A 212 -9.21 1.51 -11.17
CA ALA A 212 -10.06 0.33 -11.26
C ALA A 212 -11.25 0.48 -10.30
N PHE A 213 -12.45 0.10 -10.71
CA PHE A 213 -13.66 0.22 -9.89
C PHE A 213 -14.17 -1.13 -9.42
N ALA A 214 -14.02 -1.43 -8.13
CA ALA A 214 -14.34 -2.73 -7.58
C ALA A 214 -14.83 -2.65 -6.12
N GLU A 215 -15.79 -3.52 -5.81
CA GLU A 215 -16.19 -3.80 -4.42
C GLU A 215 -15.29 -4.90 -3.85
N VAL A 216 -14.22 -4.47 -3.18
CA VAL A 216 -13.22 -5.37 -2.60
C VAL A 216 -13.42 -5.49 -1.09
N THR A 217 -13.10 -6.65 -0.52
CA THR A 217 -13.32 -6.94 0.91
C THR A 217 -12.65 -5.94 1.86
N PRO A 218 -11.44 -5.39 1.56
CA PRO A 218 -10.88 -4.32 2.37
C PRO A 218 -11.84 -3.14 2.62
N PHE A 219 -12.64 -2.70 1.65
CA PHE A 219 -13.56 -1.59 1.91
C PHE A 219 -14.59 -1.94 2.99
N GLN A 220 -15.09 -3.18 3.03
CA GLN A 220 -16.03 -3.63 4.05
C GLN A 220 -15.38 -3.66 5.44
N ILE A 221 -14.17 -4.20 5.57
CA ILE A 221 -13.42 -4.24 6.85
C ILE A 221 -13.14 -2.83 7.37
N PHE A 222 -12.84 -1.89 6.47
CA PHE A 222 -12.67 -0.49 6.81
C PHE A 222 -14.02 0.27 6.96
N GLY A 223 -15.19 -0.35 6.80
CA GLY A 223 -16.48 0.33 6.86
C GLY A 223 -16.57 1.49 5.86
N LEU A 224 -16.01 1.27 4.67
CA LEU A 224 -15.85 2.19 3.55
C LEU A 224 -16.63 1.74 2.32
N ASP A 225 -17.37 0.64 2.39
CA ASP A 225 -18.22 0.07 1.33
C ASP A 225 -19.40 0.98 0.94
N THR A 226 -19.92 1.77 1.88
CA THR A 226 -21.11 2.63 1.66
C THR A 226 -20.79 4.09 1.33
N LYS A 227 -19.52 4.50 1.37
CA LYS A 227 -19.08 5.89 1.17
C LYS A 227 -17.94 5.93 0.16
N PRO A 228 -17.77 7.01 -0.63
CA PRO A 228 -16.67 7.09 -1.58
C PRO A 228 -15.31 6.83 -0.91
N ALA A 229 -14.62 5.80 -1.40
CA ALA A 229 -13.36 5.35 -0.87
C ALA A 229 -12.43 4.83 -1.98
N MET A 230 -11.14 4.83 -1.70
CA MET A 230 -10.10 4.41 -2.62
C MET A 230 -8.95 3.73 -1.88
N LEU A 231 -8.42 2.65 -2.44
CA LEU A 231 -7.08 2.14 -2.16
C LEU A 231 -6.13 2.83 -3.15
N LEU A 232 -5.17 3.59 -2.66
CA LEU A 232 -4.20 4.32 -3.49
C LEU A 232 -2.99 3.43 -3.73
N GLY A 233 -2.86 2.98 -4.98
CA GLY A 233 -1.86 2.04 -5.43
C GLY A 233 -0.55 2.65 -5.89
N MET A 234 0.35 1.78 -6.35
CA MET A 234 1.66 2.19 -6.85
C MET A 234 1.61 3.03 -8.13
N ASP A 235 0.58 2.91 -8.95
CA ASP A 235 0.36 3.76 -10.14
C ASP A 235 0.33 5.25 -9.78
N ALA A 236 -0.39 5.62 -8.72
CA ALA A 236 -0.47 6.98 -8.23
C ALA A 236 0.79 7.39 -7.48
N LEU A 237 1.36 6.50 -6.65
CA LEU A 237 2.57 6.80 -5.87
C LEU A 237 3.80 7.01 -6.75
N ARG A 238 3.85 6.38 -7.93
CA ARG A 238 4.93 6.52 -8.91
C ARG A 238 4.97 7.87 -9.61
N LEU A 239 3.95 8.71 -9.45
CA LEU A 239 3.93 10.07 -9.99
C LEU A 239 4.82 11.04 -9.19
N PHE A 240 5.35 10.60 -8.05
CA PHE A 240 6.27 11.35 -7.21
C PHE A 240 7.69 10.84 -7.40
N ARG A 241 8.68 11.71 -7.21
CA ARG A 241 10.11 11.33 -7.19
C ARG A 241 10.45 10.51 -5.96
N ARG A 242 9.82 10.87 -4.84
CA ARG A 242 10.01 10.20 -3.55
C ARG A 242 8.72 10.20 -2.74
N VAL A 243 8.44 9.08 -2.11
CA VAL A 243 7.35 8.92 -1.13
C VAL A 243 7.91 8.33 0.15
N ASP A 244 7.76 9.04 1.27
CA ASP A 244 8.08 8.58 2.61
C ASP A 244 6.77 8.34 3.37
N ILE A 245 6.49 7.09 3.74
CA ILE A 245 5.34 6.67 4.55
C ILE A 245 5.83 6.45 5.98
N ASP A 246 5.54 7.38 6.88
CA ASP A 246 5.97 7.36 8.27
C ASP A 246 4.83 6.86 9.17
N PHE A 247 4.87 5.57 9.53
CA PHE A 247 3.84 4.94 10.35
C PHE A 247 3.85 5.44 11.80
N ALA A 248 5.02 5.79 12.34
CA ALA A 248 5.15 6.29 13.69
C ALA A 248 4.52 7.68 13.86
N ASN A 249 4.66 8.54 12.86
CA ASN A 249 4.13 9.90 12.86
C ASN A 249 2.79 10.04 12.12
N ARG A 250 2.33 8.98 11.43
CA ARG A 250 1.09 8.95 10.61
C ARG A 250 1.11 10.02 9.52
N GLU A 251 2.25 10.13 8.85
CA GLU A 251 2.49 11.14 7.81
C GLU A 251 2.91 10.47 6.51
N LEU A 252 2.34 10.96 5.41
CA LEU A 252 2.79 10.71 4.06
C LEU A 252 3.54 11.96 3.59
N ARG A 253 4.82 11.80 3.21
CA ARG A 253 5.66 12.89 2.72
C ARG A 253 6.07 12.60 1.29
N MET A 254 5.84 13.55 0.40
CA MET A 254 6.03 13.35 -1.03
C MET A 254 6.89 14.48 -1.60
N LEU A 255 7.84 14.10 -2.45
CA LEU A 255 8.64 15.03 -3.22
C LEU A 255 8.11 15.01 -4.67
N VAL A 256 7.64 16.16 -5.12
CA VAL A 256 7.08 16.33 -6.47
C VAL A 256 8.20 16.54 -7.51
N PRO A 257 7.95 16.24 -8.81
CA PRO A 257 8.90 16.54 -9.87
C PRO A 257 9.25 18.03 -9.96
N GLU A 258 10.51 18.36 -10.27
CA GLU A 258 10.98 19.74 -10.43
C GLU A 258 10.11 20.49 -11.46
N GLY A 259 9.72 21.73 -11.13
CA GLY A 259 8.88 22.57 -11.99
C GLY A 259 7.37 22.52 -11.72
N THR A 260 6.85 21.50 -11.00
CA THR A 260 5.42 21.47 -10.62
C THR A 260 5.07 22.39 -9.44
N ALA A 261 6.02 22.65 -8.52
CA ALA A 261 5.84 23.58 -7.41
C ALA A 261 5.76 25.06 -7.87
N LYS A 262 6.32 25.40 -9.03
CA LYS A 262 6.33 26.78 -9.59
C LYS A 262 4.98 27.22 -10.17
N GLY A 263 4.00 26.32 -10.31
CA GLY A 263 2.64 26.67 -10.73
C GLY A 263 1.76 27.29 -9.63
N ARG A 264 2.29 27.48 -8.42
CA ARG A 264 1.51 27.95 -7.25
C ARG A 264 1.30 29.47 -7.14
N ASN A 265 1.86 30.29 -8.03
CA ASN A 265 1.70 31.75 -8.03
C ASN A 265 1.62 32.33 -9.46
N ALA A 266 0.70 31.83 -10.28
CA ALA A 266 0.30 32.53 -11.51
C ALA A 266 -1.16 32.17 -11.83
N GLY A 267 -2.08 33.06 -11.47
CA GLY A 267 -3.52 32.93 -11.69
C GLY A 267 -4.30 33.63 -10.58
#